data_AF-A0A9D2K266-F1
#
_entry.id   AF-A0A9D2K266-F1
#
_cell.length_a   1.000
_cell.length_b   1.000
_cell.length_c   1.000
_cell.angle_alpha   90.00
_cell.angle_beta   90.00
_cell.angle_gamma   90.00
#
_symmetry.space_group_name_H-M   'P 1'
#
loop_
_entity.id
_entity.type
_entity.pdbx_description
1 polymer ?
#
loop_
_entity_poly.entity_id
_entity_poly.type
_entity_poly.pdbx_seq_one_letter_code
_entity_poly.pdbx_strand_id
1 'polypeptide(L)'
;MTIIVTLAGILFVLLAIINRGRGVKAFLSLFVNFFMIVAAVWLITKGWNAILIAFIFSMVTSGFILFFINGINSKTKISYYAVAVTLLLVGILILYVGYAGHLSGFGMHLNDMYYRYEPNVSINFTPVAIAVILIGLTGAITDTALDIATSLHEVHENNKHLSFKEL
;
A
#
# COMPACT_ATOMS: atom_id res chain seq x y z
N MET A 1 11.20 -18.47 -24.51
CA MET A 1 11.25 -18.76 -23.05
C MET A 1 12.65 -18.62 -22.45
N THR A 2 13.73 -18.99 -23.15
CA THR A 2 15.11 -18.97 -22.62
C THR A 2 15.60 -17.58 -22.18
N ILE A 3 15.34 -16.52 -22.96
CA ILE A 3 15.79 -15.16 -22.64
C ILE A 3 15.18 -14.65 -21.32
N ILE A 4 13.89 -14.90 -21.08
CA ILE A 4 13.21 -14.49 -19.84
C ILE A 4 13.84 -15.20 -18.63
N VAL A 5 14.12 -16.50 -18.75
CA VAL A 5 14.73 -17.29 -17.68
C VAL A 5 16.17 -16.82 -17.42
N THR A 6 16.95 -16.52 -18.46
CA THR A 6 18.31 -15.99 -18.32
C THR A 6 18.32 -14.62 -17.66
N LEU A 7 17.45 -13.70 -18.09
CA LEU A 7 17.33 -12.37 -17.49
C LEU A 7 16.86 -12.44 -16.03
N ALA A 8 15.89 -13.30 -15.72
CA ALA A 8 15.44 -13.53 -14.35
C ALA A 8 16.56 -14.06 -13.45
N GLY A 9 17.39 -14.98 -13.98
CA GLY A 9 18.58 -15.48 -13.28
C GLY A 9 19.60 -14.38 -12.99
N ILE A 10 19.92 -13.55 -13.98
CA ILE A 10 20.83 -12.40 -13.82
C ILE A 10 20.29 -11.42 -12.77
N LEU A 11 19.01 -11.08 -12.85
CA LEU A 11 18.34 -10.19 -11.88
C LEU A 11 18.49 -10.72 -10.46
N PHE A 12 18.24 -12.02 -10.25
CA PHE A 12 18.30 -12.62 -8.92
C PHE A 12 19.71 -12.60 -8.33
N VAL A 13 20.72 -12.89 -9.15
CA VAL A 13 22.14 -12.82 -8.76
C VAL A 13 22.52 -11.38 -8.40
N LEU A 14 22.13 -10.39 -9.20
CA LEU A 14 22.38 -8.97 -8.89
C LEU A 14 21.70 -8.53 -7.59
N LEU A 15 20.43 -8.91 -7.37
CA LEU A 15 19.70 -8.60 -6.15
C LEU A 15 20.37 -9.18 -4.89
N ALA A 16 20.94 -10.38 -5.00
CA ALA A 16 21.66 -11.02 -3.91
C ALA A 16 22.99 -10.31 -3.58
N ILE A 17 23.76 -9.92 -4.62
CA ILE A 17 25.09 -9.33 -4.46
C ILE A 17 25.01 -7.85 -4.00
N ILE A 18 24.17 -7.04 -4.64
CA ILE A 18 24.20 -5.57 -4.49
C ILE A 18 23.67 -5.13 -3.12
N ASN A 19 22.65 -5.81 -2.60
CA ASN A 19 21.83 -5.23 -1.54
C ASN A 19 22.08 -5.85 -0.15
N ARG A 20 23.21 -6.56 0.07
CA ARG A 20 23.58 -7.20 1.35
C ARG A 20 22.42 -7.99 1.99
N GLY A 21 21.67 -8.76 1.18
CA GLY A 21 20.50 -9.54 1.65
C GLY A 21 19.17 -8.78 1.73
N ARG A 22 19.14 -7.45 1.59
CA ARG A 22 17.88 -6.67 1.51
C ARG A 22 17.09 -6.97 0.25
N GLY A 23 17.78 -7.31 -0.86
CA GLY A 23 17.15 -7.66 -2.13
C GLY A 23 16.31 -8.94 -2.03
N VAL A 24 16.79 -9.93 -1.28
CA VAL A 24 16.03 -11.16 -0.99
C VAL A 24 14.82 -10.86 -0.12
N LYS A 25 14.94 -9.98 0.88
CA LYS A 25 13.81 -9.54 1.72
C LYS A 25 12.75 -8.79 0.92
N ALA A 26 13.16 -7.91 0.00
CA ALA A 26 12.26 -7.21 -0.89
C ALA A 26 11.51 -8.20 -1.81
N PHE A 27 12.23 -9.17 -2.40
CA PHE A 27 11.59 -10.23 -3.17
C PHE A 27 10.60 -11.06 -2.35
N LEU A 28 10.96 -11.43 -1.11
CA LEU A 28 10.06 -12.17 -0.22
C LEU A 28 8.83 -11.33 0.19
N SER A 29 8.99 -10.02 0.39
CA SER A 29 7.89 -9.12 0.71
C SER A 29 6.84 -9.05 -0.40
N LEU A 30 7.22 -9.31 -1.65
CA LEU A 30 6.29 -9.38 -2.78
C LEU A 30 5.26 -10.52 -2.58
N PHE A 31 5.72 -11.70 -2.15
CA PHE A 31 4.83 -12.83 -1.88
C PHE A 31 3.91 -12.53 -0.69
N VAL A 32 4.46 -11.95 0.38
CA VAL A 32 3.64 -11.57 1.54
C VAL A 32 2.58 -10.55 1.12
N ASN A 33 2.94 -9.54 0.34
CA ASN A 33 2.00 -8.55 -0.19
C ASN A 33 0.91 -9.21 -1.05
N PHE A 34 1.28 -10.14 -1.93
CA PHE A 34 0.33 -10.92 -2.73
C PHE A 34 -0.67 -11.69 -1.86
N PHE A 35 -0.20 -12.48 -0.89
CA PHE A 35 -1.08 -13.23 0.01
C PHE A 35 -1.96 -12.33 0.85
N MET A 36 -1.40 -11.19 1.28
CA MET A 36 -2.14 -10.15 1.98
C MET A 36 -3.29 -9.65 1.10
N ILE A 37 -3.06 -9.27 -0.17
CA ILE A 37 -4.13 -8.81 -1.06
C ILE A 37 -5.21 -9.88 -1.24
N VAL A 38 -4.81 -11.15 -1.45
CA VAL A 38 -5.75 -12.28 -1.56
C VAL A 38 -6.61 -12.41 -0.29
N ALA A 39 -6.02 -12.26 0.89
CA ALA A 39 -6.75 -12.27 2.15
C ALA A 39 -7.72 -11.08 2.28
N ALA A 40 -7.33 -9.89 1.86
CA ALA A 40 -8.20 -8.72 1.85
C ALA A 40 -9.42 -8.94 0.95
N VAL A 41 -9.22 -9.46 -0.27
CA VAL A 41 -10.32 -9.80 -1.19
C VAL A 41 -11.24 -10.84 -0.56
N TRP A 42 -10.70 -11.90 0.04
CA TRP A 42 -11.51 -12.92 0.71
C TRP A 42 -12.36 -12.34 1.84
N LEU A 43 -11.81 -11.45 2.68
CA LEU A 43 -12.57 -10.78 3.74
C LEU A 43 -13.69 -9.90 3.18
N ILE A 44 -13.45 -9.18 2.07
CA ILE A 44 -14.48 -8.39 1.40
C ILE A 44 -15.63 -9.29 0.91
N THR A 45 -15.32 -10.46 0.35
CA THR A 45 -16.36 -11.42 -0.08
C THR A 45 -17.17 -12.01 1.09
N LYS A 46 -16.65 -11.97 2.32
CA LYS A 46 -17.37 -12.34 3.54
C LYS A 46 -18.33 -11.27 4.05
N GLY A 47 -18.47 -10.15 3.33
CA GLY A 47 -19.40 -9.06 3.66
C GLY A 47 -18.84 -8.02 4.62
N TRP A 48 -17.54 -8.05 4.89
CA TRP A 48 -16.89 -7.02 5.71
C TRP A 48 -16.74 -5.72 4.90
N ASN A 49 -16.72 -4.58 5.60
CA ASN A 49 -16.61 -3.27 4.95
C ASN A 49 -15.27 -3.12 4.22
N ALA A 50 -15.32 -2.97 2.90
CA ALA A 50 -14.15 -2.88 2.03
C ALA A 50 -13.23 -1.70 2.37
N ILE A 51 -13.77 -0.55 2.76
CA ILE A 51 -12.98 0.64 3.12
C ILE A 51 -12.17 0.37 4.39
N LEU A 52 -12.80 -0.24 5.39
CA LEU A 52 -12.16 -0.55 6.66
C LEU A 52 -11.08 -1.62 6.47
N ILE A 53 -11.36 -2.64 5.65
CA ILE A 53 -10.36 -3.64 5.26
C ILE A 53 -9.18 -2.97 4.56
N ALA A 54 -9.42 -2.12 3.57
CA ALA A 54 -8.36 -1.43 2.85
C ALA A 54 -7.49 -0.60 3.79
N PHE A 55 -8.08 0.13 4.75
CA PHE A 55 -7.30 0.93 5.68
C PHE A 55 -6.41 0.08 6.61
N ILE A 56 -6.98 -0.98 7.21
CA ILE A 56 -6.22 -1.92 8.05
C ILE A 56 -5.13 -2.60 7.22
N PHE A 57 -5.50 -3.03 6.02
CA PHE A 57 -4.61 -3.67 5.08
C PHE A 57 -3.39 -2.79 4.79
N SER A 58 -3.65 -1.54 4.39
CA SER A 58 -2.62 -0.57 4.07
C SER A 58 -1.68 -0.32 5.25
N MET A 59 -2.21 -0.21 6.47
CA MET A 59 -1.39 -0.07 7.68
C MET A 59 -0.49 -1.30 7.90
N VAL A 60 -1.07 -2.51 7.85
CA VAL A 60 -0.32 -3.74 8.09
C VAL A 60 0.73 -3.96 7.00
N THR A 61 0.41 -3.76 5.72
CA THR A 61 1.37 -3.93 4.63
C THR A 61 2.50 -2.92 4.71
N SER A 62 2.18 -1.65 4.98
CA SER A 62 3.20 -0.59 5.09
C SER A 62 4.13 -0.85 6.26
N GLY A 63 3.58 -1.26 7.42
CA GLY A 63 4.36 -1.65 8.58
C GLY A 63 5.25 -2.85 8.28
N PHE A 64 4.68 -3.89 7.66
CA PHE A 64 5.44 -5.06 7.25
C PHE A 64 6.59 -4.69 6.31
N ILE A 65 6.33 -3.95 5.23
CA ILE A 65 7.35 -3.53 4.26
C ILE A 65 8.45 -2.71 4.95
N LEU A 66 8.08 -1.67 5.69
CA LEU A 66 9.04 -0.78 6.35
C LEU A 66 9.91 -1.52 7.35
N PHE A 67 9.33 -2.29 8.27
CA PHE A 67 10.09 -2.95 9.33
C PHE A 67 10.82 -4.21 8.84
N PHE A 68 10.25 -4.96 7.90
CA PHE A 68 10.85 -6.20 7.40
C PHE A 68 12.05 -5.91 6.50
N ILE A 69 11.91 -4.97 5.55
CA ILE A 69 12.96 -4.66 4.57
C ILE A 69 14.04 -3.78 5.18
N ASN A 70 13.63 -2.67 5.83
CA ASN A 70 14.55 -1.63 6.29
C ASN A 70 14.99 -1.80 7.75
N GLY A 71 14.37 -2.73 8.48
CA GLY A 71 14.62 -2.94 9.91
C GLY A 71 13.95 -1.88 10.80
N ILE A 72 14.02 -2.10 12.11
CA ILE A 72 13.46 -1.18 13.10
C ILE A 72 14.49 -0.10 13.42
N ASN A 73 14.29 1.10 12.88
CA ASN A 73 15.17 2.26 13.04
C ASN A 73 14.33 3.53 13.27
N SER A 74 14.95 4.64 13.66
CA SER A 74 14.24 5.91 13.82
C SER A 74 13.62 6.39 12.50
N LYS A 75 14.32 6.22 11.38
CA LYS A 75 13.82 6.50 10.02
C LYS A 75 12.50 5.78 9.75
N THR A 76 12.48 4.45 9.96
CA THR A 76 11.33 3.60 9.61
C THR A 76 10.12 3.80 10.52
N LYS A 77 10.34 4.11 11.80
CA LYS A 77 9.26 4.52 12.71
C LYS A 77 8.62 5.82 12.28
N ILE A 78 9.42 6.84 11.97
CA ILE A 78 8.93 8.15 11.53
C ILE A 78 8.16 8.00 10.20
N SER A 79 8.72 7.25 9.23
CA SER A 79 8.03 6.94 7.98
C SER A 79 6.69 6.25 8.22
N TYR A 80 6.60 5.28 9.13
CA TYR A 80 5.35 4.58 9.40
C TYR A 80 4.26 5.54 9.94
N TYR A 81 4.61 6.45 10.85
CA TYR A 81 3.66 7.47 11.31
C TYR A 81 3.28 8.46 10.20
N ALA A 82 4.22 8.85 9.34
CA ALA A 82 3.92 9.68 8.17
C ALA A 82 2.92 8.98 7.24
N VAL A 83 3.15 7.70 6.92
CA VAL A 83 2.23 6.88 6.11
C VAL A 83 0.84 6.83 6.76
N ALA A 84 0.78 6.61 8.07
CA ALA A 84 -0.49 6.57 8.80
C ALA A 84 -1.30 7.86 8.66
N VAL A 85 -0.65 9.02 8.83
CA VAL A 85 -1.30 10.33 8.69
C VAL A 85 -1.70 10.59 7.24
N THR A 86 -0.82 10.30 6.28
CA THR A 86 -1.10 10.48 4.85
C THR A 86 -2.26 9.59 4.38
N LEU A 87 -2.30 8.32 4.80
CA LEU A 87 -3.41 7.41 4.49
C LEU A 87 -4.74 7.90 5.06
N LEU A 88 -4.76 8.48 6.26
CA LEU A 88 -5.97 9.07 6.83
C LEU A 88 -6.45 10.26 5.99
N LEU A 89 -5.57 11.21 5.68
CA LEU A 89 -5.93 12.42 4.92
C LEU A 89 -6.38 12.08 3.50
N VAL A 90 -5.60 11.26 2.80
CA VAL A 90 -5.90 10.82 1.44
C VAL A 90 -7.16 9.95 1.43
N GLY A 91 -7.36 9.08 2.43
CA GLY A 91 -8.55 8.27 2.54
C GLY A 91 -9.83 9.08 2.73
N ILE A 92 -9.81 10.13 3.55
CA ILE A 92 -10.95 11.05 3.69
C ILE A 92 -11.26 11.72 2.34
N LEU A 93 -10.23 12.16 1.62
CA LEU A 93 -10.40 12.84 0.33
C LEU A 93 -10.94 11.88 -0.74
N ILE A 94 -10.45 10.65 -0.80
CA ILE A 94 -10.96 9.61 -1.70
C ILE A 94 -12.40 9.24 -1.34
N LEU A 95 -12.78 9.20 -0.07
CA LEU A 95 -14.17 8.95 0.31
C LEU A 95 -15.09 10.07 -0.20
N TYR A 96 -14.69 11.33 0.00
CA TYR A 96 -15.46 12.47 -0.46
C TYR A 96 -15.63 12.47 -1.99
N VAL A 97 -14.53 12.32 -2.74
CA VAL A 97 -14.55 12.25 -4.21
C VAL A 97 -15.22 10.96 -4.70
N GLY A 98 -15.05 9.87 -3.97
CA GLY A 98 -15.62 8.54 -4.20
C GLY A 98 -17.12 8.55 -4.33
N TYR A 99 -17.77 9.11 -3.31
CA TYR A 99 -19.23 9.22 -3.27
C TYR A 99 -19.75 10.37 -4.15
N ALA A 100 -19.05 11.51 -4.23
CA ALA A 100 -19.47 12.62 -5.08
C ALA A 100 -19.38 12.29 -6.59
N GLY A 101 -18.38 11.50 -6.97
CA GLY A 101 -18.08 11.14 -8.36
C GLY A 101 -18.78 9.90 -8.89
N HIS A 102 -19.63 9.23 -8.09
CA HIS A 102 -20.30 7.98 -8.48
C HIS A 102 -19.33 6.91 -9.04
N LEU A 103 -18.22 6.68 -8.33
CA LEU A 103 -17.11 5.81 -8.75
C LEU A 103 -17.45 4.32 -8.92
N SER A 104 -18.70 3.92 -8.64
CA SER A 104 -19.23 2.57 -8.87
C SER A 104 -19.24 2.17 -10.34
N GLY A 105 -19.19 3.13 -11.28
CA GLY A 105 -19.23 2.89 -12.73
C GLY A 105 -20.60 2.43 -13.26
N PHE A 106 -21.49 1.97 -12.39
CA PHE A 106 -22.90 1.73 -12.67
C PHE A 106 -23.71 2.96 -12.28
N GLY A 107 -24.53 3.48 -13.20
CA GLY A 107 -25.57 4.45 -12.83
C GLY A 107 -26.45 3.86 -11.73
N MET A 108 -26.99 4.72 -10.84
CA MET A 108 -27.79 4.30 -9.67
C MET A 108 -28.85 3.23 -10.04
N HIS A 109 -29.47 3.37 -11.21
CA HIS A 109 -30.45 2.42 -11.76
C HIS A 109 -29.90 1.04 -12.15
N LEU A 110 -28.67 0.94 -12.66
CA LEU A 110 -28.05 -0.35 -13.02
C LEU A 110 -27.60 -1.12 -11.78
N ASN A 111 -27.14 -0.40 -10.74
CA ASN A 111 -26.78 -1.02 -9.46
C ASN A 111 -28.01 -1.66 -8.80
N ASP A 112 -29.15 -0.96 -8.79
CA ASP A 112 -30.42 -1.49 -8.29
C ASP A 112 -30.93 -2.69 -9.12
N MET A 113 -30.74 -2.66 -10.44
CA MET A 113 -31.07 -3.80 -11.30
C MET A 113 -30.17 -5.01 -11.02
N TYR A 114 -28.86 -4.81 -10.86
CA TYR A 114 -27.92 -5.89 -10.55
C TYR A 114 -28.25 -6.57 -9.21
N TYR A 115 -28.51 -5.78 -8.16
CA TYR A 115 -28.98 -6.28 -6.86
C TYR A 115 -30.31 -7.05 -6.96
N ARG A 116 -31.15 -6.74 -7.95
CA ARG A 116 -32.48 -7.34 -8.15
C ARG A 116 -32.45 -8.62 -8.99
N TYR A 117 -31.45 -8.79 -9.88
CA TYR A 117 -31.32 -9.99 -10.71
C TYR A 117 -30.31 -11.02 -10.17
N GLU A 118 -29.34 -10.62 -9.35
CA GLU A 118 -28.39 -11.52 -8.67
C GLU A 118 -28.43 -11.36 -7.13
N PRO A 119 -29.50 -11.86 -6.47
CA PRO A 119 -29.71 -11.67 -5.02
C PRO A 119 -28.64 -12.32 -4.13
N ASN A 120 -27.75 -13.15 -4.69
CA ASN A 120 -26.66 -13.82 -3.96
C ASN A 120 -25.36 -13.01 -3.89
N VAL A 121 -25.25 -11.88 -4.60
CA VAL A 121 -24.05 -11.01 -4.57
C VAL A 121 -24.44 -9.65 -4.03
N SER A 122 -24.48 -9.53 -2.70
CA SER A 122 -24.84 -8.29 -2.01
C SER A 122 -23.68 -7.31 -1.84
N ILE A 123 -22.70 -7.29 -2.75
CA ILE A 123 -21.48 -6.46 -2.62
C ILE A 123 -21.68 -5.14 -3.37
N ASN A 124 -21.60 -4.02 -2.64
CA ASN A 124 -21.61 -2.70 -3.26
C ASN A 124 -20.24 -2.43 -3.89
N PHE A 125 -20.21 -2.12 -5.19
CA PHE A 125 -18.97 -1.86 -5.92
C PHE A 125 -18.32 -0.52 -5.59
N THR A 126 -19.06 0.46 -5.05
CA THR A 126 -18.51 1.79 -4.71
C THR A 126 -17.45 1.70 -3.60
N PRO A 127 -17.74 1.08 -2.43
CA PRO A 127 -16.73 0.87 -1.39
C PRO A 127 -15.56 0.00 -1.86
N VAL A 128 -15.80 -0.95 -2.78
CA VAL A 128 -14.74 -1.79 -3.35
C VAL A 128 -13.82 -0.97 -4.25
N ALA A 129 -14.36 -0.10 -5.11
CA ALA A 129 -13.56 0.80 -5.94
C ALA A 129 -12.68 1.72 -5.08
N ILE A 130 -13.25 2.31 -4.03
CA ILE A 130 -12.52 3.13 -3.06
C ILE A 130 -11.42 2.32 -2.36
N ALA A 131 -11.71 1.09 -1.96
CA ALA A 131 -10.74 0.18 -1.35
C ALA A 131 -9.56 -0.14 -2.28
N VAL A 132 -9.82 -0.42 -3.56
CA VAL A 132 -8.76 -0.70 -4.55
C VAL A 132 -7.86 0.51 -4.75
N ILE A 133 -8.42 1.72 -4.82
CA ILE A 133 -7.65 2.96 -4.93
C ILE A 133 -6.74 3.14 -3.70
N LEU A 134 -7.28 2.95 -2.49
CA LEU A 134 -6.51 3.05 -1.24
C LEU A 134 -5.35 2.05 -1.19
N ILE A 135 -5.63 0.78 -1.49
CA ILE A 135 -4.61 -0.28 -1.51
C ILE A 135 -3.53 0.03 -2.56
N GLY A 136 -3.94 0.46 -3.77
CA GLY A 136 -3.01 0.82 -4.84
C GLY A 136 -2.09 1.99 -4.50
N LEU A 137 -2.60 3.02 -3.82
CA LEU A 137 -1.82 4.18 -3.41
C LEU A 137 -0.86 3.89 -2.25
N THR A 138 -1.10 2.83 -1.48
CA THR A 138 -0.33 2.51 -0.27
C THR A 138 1.16 2.31 -0.57
N GLY A 139 1.50 1.65 -1.68
CA GLY A 139 2.91 1.46 -2.08
C GLY A 139 3.61 2.79 -2.32
N ALA A 140 3.02 3.64 -3.15
CA ALA A 140 3.57 4.96 -3.47
C ALA A 140 3.72 5.86 -2.23
N ILE A 141 2.74 5.83 -1.32
CA ILE A 141 2.80 6.59 -0.06
C ILE A 141 3.94 6.06 0.83
N THR A 142 4.09 4.73 0.92
CA THR A 142 5.13 4.10 1.75
C THR A 142 6.54 4.43 1.26
N ASP A 143 6.77 4.31 -0.04
CA ASP A 143 8.08 4.59 -0.64
C ASP A 143 8.44 6.08 -0.50
N THR A 144 7.50 6.97 -0.80
CA THR A 144 7.70 8.42 -0.64
C THR A 144 8.00 8.81 0.81
N ALA A 145 7.27 8.25 1.78
CA ALA A 145 7.49 8.51 3.20
C ALA A 145 8.84 7.97 3.70
N LEU A 146 9.30 6.85 3.15
CA LEU A 146 10.63 6.30 3.45
C LEU A 146 11.75 7.18 2.88
N ASP A 147 11.61 7.64 1.64
CA ASP A 147 12.61 8.47 0.97
C ASP A 147 12.79 9.82 1.66
N ILE A 148 11.68 10.48 2.04
CA ILE A 148 11.71 11.75 2.77
C ILE A 148 12.36 11.56 4.15
N ALA A 149 11.95 10.55 4.92
CA ALA A 149 12.52 10.31 6.25
C ALA A 149 14.00 9.92 6.19
N THR A 150 14.40 9.19 5.15
CA THR A 150 15.80 8.80 4.94
C THR A 150 16.65 10.02 4.60
N SER A 151 16.16 10.87 3.69
CA SER A 151 16.82 12.13 3.30
C SER A 151 16.99 13.06 4.50
N LEU A 152 15.92 13.29 5.27
CA LEU A 152 15.96 14.13 6.47
C LEU A 152 16.96 13.61 7.51
N HIS A 153 16.99 12.29 7.72
CA HIS A 153 17.91 11.70 8.68
C HIS A 153 19.37 11.79 8.22
N GLU A 154 19.65 11.63 6.93
CA GLU A 154 21.01 11.77 6.39
C GLU A 154 21.49 13.22 6.45
N VAL A 155 20.61 14.18 6.17
CA VAL A 155 20.89 15.61 6.35
C VAL A 155 21.19 15.93 7.82
N HIS A 156 20.38 15.40 8.74
CA HIS A 156 20.58 15.59 10.18
C HIS A 156 21.87 14.93 10.71
N GLU A 157 22.21 13.72 10.25
CA GLU A 157 23.46 13.05 10.66
C GLU A 157 24.71 13.79 10.18
N ASN A 158 24.69 14.33 8.95
CA ASN A 158 25.81 15.07 8.40
C ASN A 158 25.92 16.49 8.95
N ASN A 159 24.81 17.09 9.40
CA ASN A 159 24.77 18.45 9.92
C ASN A 159 24.06 18.50 11.28
N LYS A 160 24.69 17.92 12.30
CA LYS A 160 24.15 17.82 13.67
C LYS A 160 23.88 19.17 14.36
N HIS A 161 24.36 20.27 13.78
CA HIS A 161 24.14 21.63 14.25
C HIS A 161 22.84 22.26 13.72
N LEU A 162 22.16 21.65 12.75
CA LEU A 162 20.90 22.17 12.22
C LEU A 162 19.79 22.06 13.26
N SER A 163 19.12 23.18 13.49
CA SER A 163 17.92 23.27 14.32
C SER A 163 16.71 22.63 13.62
N PHE A 164 15.66 22.25 14.37
CA PHE A 164 14.40 21.73 13.81
C PHE A 164 13.74 22.68 12.79
N LYS A 165 14.05 23.98 12.83
CA LYS A 165 13.59 24.97 11.85
C LYS A 165 14.37 24.95 10.52
N GLU A 166 15.54 24.32 10.50
CA GLU A 166 16.47 24.29 9.37
C GLU A 166 16.48 22.92 8.66
N LEU A 167 15.68 21.98 9.16
CA LEU A 167 15.37 20.64 8.60
C LEU A 167 13.98 20.66 7.97
#